data_AF-A0A7H9CHX9-F1
#
_entry.id   AF-A0A7H9CHX9-F1
#
_cell.length_a   1.000
_cell.length_b   1.000
_cell.length_c   1.000
_cell.angle_alpha   90.00
_cell.angle_beta   90.00
_cell.angle_gamma   90.00
#
_symmetry.space_group_name_H-M   'P 1'
#
loop_
_entity.id
_entity.type
_entity.pdbx_description
1 polymer ?
#
loop_
_entity_poly.entity_id
_entity_poly.type
_entity_poly.pdbx_seq_one_letter_code
_entity_poly.pdbx_strand_id
1 'polypeptide(L)'
;MILQHQFTISYEVLGGYVKAVKSGKFKNDSGEIVDYGSSVRIICTNIIQNDTIDTDTGFANSFDRQLSFKISCPDDKEAGNLAMQLQKEIINKRPIYLEADLPVRRNDGSFEVSVVNVKNLSEKKSISK
;
A
#
# COMPACT_ATOMS: atom_id res chain seq x y z
N MET A 1 3.68 21.31 -13.19
CA MET A 1 4.92 20.75 -13.77
C MET A 1 4.84 19.24 -13.63
N ILE A 2 4.66 18.51 -14.74
CA ILE A 2 4.79 17.05 -14.73
C ILE A 2 6.24 16.78 -15.15
N LEU A 3 7.10 16.50 -14.17
CA LEU A 3 8.38 15.86 -14.44
C LEU A 3 8.04 14.40 -14.81
N GLN A 4 8.42 14.01 -16.02
CA GLN A 4 8.21 12.70 -16.62
C GLN A 4 8.38 11.55 -15.60
N HIS A 5 7.45 10.59 -15.57
CA HIS A 5 7.60 9.36 -14.80
C HIS A 5 8.65 8.48 -15.49
N GLN A 6 9.90 8.53 -15.02
CA GLN A 6 11.04 7.89 -15.68
C GLN A 6 11.16 6.40 -15.36
N PHE A 7 10.63 5.97 -14.22
CA PHE A 7 10.72 4.59 -13.74
C PHE A 7 9.41 4.18 -13.06
N THR A 8 9.08 2.91 -13.16
CA THR A 8 8.00 2.27 -12.40
C THR A 8 8.54 0.96 -11.84
N ILE A 9 8.21 0.66 -10.59
CA ILE A 9 8.61 -0.57 -9.91
C ILE A 9 7.44 -1.55 -9.93
N SER A 10 7.74 -2.80 -10.27
CA SER A 10 6.81 -3.91 -10.11
C SER A 10 7.01 -4.53 -8.73
N TYR A 11 5.94 -4.59 -7.95
CA TYR A 11 5.89 -5.25 -6.64
C TYR A 11 5.01 -6.49 -6.71
N GLU A 12 5.42 -7.52 -5.99
CA GLU A 12 4.61 -8.70 -5.70
C GLU A 12 4.27 -8.70 -4.21
N VAL A 13 2.98 -8.60 -3.89
CA VAL A 13 2.48 -8.56 -2.51
C VAL A 13 1.82 -9.89 -2.18
N LEU A 14 2.45 -10.63 -1.26
CA LEU A 14 2.02 -11.96 -0.82
C LEU A 14 1.10 -11.94 0.41
N GLY A 15 1.09 -10.83 1.16
CA GLY A 15 0.35 -10.72 2.41
C GLY A 15 0.34 -9.30 2.96
N GLY A 16 -0.38 -9.11 4.06
CA GLY A 16 -0.59 -7.81 4.70
C GLY A 16 -2.03 -7.64 5.14
N TYR A 17 -2.41 -6.41 5.47
CA TYR A 17 -3.80 -6.05 5.74
C TYR A 17 -4.26 -4.91 4.84
N VAL A 18 -5.56 -4.90 4.53
CA VAL A 18 -6.17 -3.96 3.60
C VAL A 18 -7.03 -2.96 4.38
N LYS A 19 -6.93 -1.69 4.02
CA LYS A 19 -7.74 -0.61 4.59
C LYS A 19 -8.32 0.27 3.49
N ALA A 20 -9.64 0.36 3.42
CA ALA A 20 -10.32 1.40 2.64
C ALA A 20 -10.32 2.72 3.44
N VAL A 21 -10.12 3.83 2.73
CA VAL A 21 -10.11 5.18 3.27
C VAL A 21 -11.12 5.99 2.47
N LYS A 22 -12.14 6.50 3.17
CA LYS A 22 -13.10 7.45 2.58
C LYS A 22 -12.44 8.78 2.30
N SER A 23 -12.93 9.51 1.31
CA SER A 23 -12.56 10.91 1.10
C SER A 23 -12.99 11.77 2.29
N GLY A 24 -12.30 12.88 2.48
CA GLY A 24 -12.60 13.79 3.58
C GLY A 24 -11.67 14.98 3.63
N LYS A 25 -11.73 15.68 4.76
CA LYS A 25 -10.89 16.86 5.05
C LYS A 25 -10.23 16.69 6.41
N PHE A 26 -9.01 17.19 6.56
CA PHE A 26 -8.37 17.34 7.87
C PHE A 26 -7.67 18.69 7.95
N LYS A 27 -7.48 19.18 9.17
CA LYS A 27 -6.70 20.39 9.44
C LYS A 27 -5.24 19.98 9.67
N ASN A 28 -4.31 20.48 8.85
CA ASN A 28 -2.88 20.20 9.03
C ASN A 28 -2.29 21.01 10.21
N ASP A 29 -1.02 20.76 10.55
CA ASP A 29 -0.33 21.43 11.66
C ASP A 29 -0.18 22.94 11.46
N SER A 30 -0.26 23.42 10.21
CA SER A 30 -0.27 24.84 9.85
C SER A 30 -1.66 25.48 9.93
N GLY A 31 -2.69 24.68 10.27
CA GLY A 31 -4.06 25.11 10.41
C GLY A 31 -4.87 25.15 9.12
N GLU A 32 -4.31 24.69 8.00
CA GLU A 32 -4.97 24.65 6.70
C GLU A 32 -5.86 23.42 6.58
N ILE A 33 -7.00 23.58 5.90
CA ILE A 33 -7.89 22.45 5.58
C ILE A 33 -7.36 21.79 4.30
N VAL A 34 -6.92 20.55 4.43
CA VAL A 34 -6.42 19.73 3.33
C VAL A 34 -7.46 18.65 3.00
N ASP A 35 -7.85 18.62 1.73
CA ASP A 35 -8.73 17.60 1.17
C ASP A 35 -7.92 16.34 0.84
N TYR A 36 -8.47 15.17 1.16
CA TYR A 36 -7.91 13.89 0.74
C TYR A 36 -8.99 13.04 0.05
N GLY A 37 -8.57 12.38 -1.03
CA GLY A 37 -9.45 11.52 -1.83
C GLY A 37 -9.59 10.11 -1.28
N SER A 38 -10.61 9.42 -1.78
CA SER A 38 -10.86 8.01 -1.51
C SER A 38 -9.67 7.15 -1.94
N SER A 39 -9.30 6.15 -1.15
CA SER A 39 -8.17 5.27 -1.47
C SER A 39 -8.24 3.93 -0.77
N VAL A 40 -7.48 2.96 -1.26
CA VAL A 40 -7.20 1.70 -0.58
C VAL A 40 -5.72 1.63 -0.24
N ARG A 41 -5.42 1.09 0.95
CA ARG A 41 -4.06 0.79 1.38
C ARG A 41 -3.88 -0.70 1.56
N ILE A 42 -2.78 -1.23 1.05
CA ILE A 42 -2.25 -2.54 1.44
C ILE A 42 -1.04 -2.27 2.31
N ILE A 43 -1.07 -2.71 3.56
CA ILE A 43 0.05 -2.51 4.49
C ILE A 43 0.71 -3.86 4.75
N CYS A 44 2.00 -3.91 4.44
CA CYS A 44 2.85 -5.09 4.49
C CYS A 44 4.03 -4.82 5.41
N THR A 45 4.47 -5.85 6.12
CA THR A 45 5.66 -5.76 6.98
C THR A 45 6.59 -6.92 6.66
N ASN A 46 7.83 -6.61 6.29
CA ASN A 46 8.90 -7.60 6.26
C ASN A 46 9.55 -7.66 7.63
N ILE A 47 9.69 -8.85 8.17
CA ILE A 47 10.49 -9.10 9.37
C ILE A 47 11.84 -9.62 8.89
N ILE A 48 12.90 -8.89 9.21
CA ILE A 48 14.27 -9.23 8.82
C ILE A 48 15.02 -9.57 10.10
N GLN A 49 15.54 -10.78 10.16
CA GLN A 49 16.41 -11.19 11.25
C GLN A 49 17.82 -10.64 10.96
N ASN A 50 18.46 -10.05 11.97
CA ASN A 50 19.86 -9.69 11.87
C ASN A 50 20.71 -10.97 11.93
N ASP A 51 21.67 -11.11 11.02
CA ASP A 51 22.60 -12.25 11.03
C ASP A 51 23.73 -12.07 12.06
N THR A 52 23.84 -10.87 12.65
CA THR A 52 24.84 -10.54 13.67
C THR A 52 24.25 -10.63 15.07
N ILE A 53 24.91 -11.38 15.94
CA ILE A 53 24.59 -11.44 17.36
C ILE A 53 25.17 -10.19 18.03
N ASP A 54 24.31 -9.45 18.72
CA ASP A 54 24.73 -8.33 19.56
C ASP A 54 25.54 -8.84 20.75
N THR A 55 26.72 -8.27 20.99
CA THR A 55 27.70 -8.80 21.96
C THR A 55 27.26 -8.65 23.41
N ASP A 56 26.41 -7.67 23.69
CA ASP A 56 25.98 -7.35 25.05
C ASP A 56 24.75 -8.18 25.45
N THR A 57 23.82 -8.38 24.51
CA THR A 57 22.57 -9.12 24.72
C THR A 57 22.66 -10.60 24.36
N GLY A 58 23.66 -11.01 23.56
CA GLY A 58 23.83 -12.38 23.10
C GLY A 58 22.72 -12.86 22.15
N PHE A 59 21.92 -11.93 21.59
CA PHE A 59 20.77 -12.24 20.75
C PHE A 59 20.86 -11.55 19.38
N ALA A 60 20.42 -12.27 18.35
CA ALA A 60 20.28 -11.75 16.98
C ALA A 60 18.89 -11.10 16.83
N ASN A 61 18.81 -9.80 17.08
CA ASN A 61 17.56 -9.06 17.00
C ASN A 61 16.94 -9.11 15.60
N SER A 62 15.60 -9.15 15.55
CA SER A 62 14.86 -8.92 14.30
C SER A 62 14.35 -7.49 14.27
N PHE A 63 14.26 -6.91 13.08
CA PHE A 63 13.65 -5.61 12.87
C PHE A 63 12.61 -5.69 11.76
N ASP A 64 11.59 -4.87 11.87
CA ASP A 64 10.51 -4.81 10.90
C ASP A 64 10.69 -3.65 9.91
N ARG A 65 10.26 -3.86 8.67
CA ARG A 65 10.17 -2.82 7.64
C ARG A 65 8.77 -2.82 7.07
N GLN A 66 8.02 -1.77 7.38
CA GLN A 66 6.65 -1.61 6.90
C GLN A 66 6.59 -0.79 5.60
N LEU A 67 5.79 -1.27 4.66
CA LEU A 67 5.43 -0.59 3.41
C LEU A 67 3.91 -0.46 3.31
N SER A 68 3.43 0.73 2.98
CA SER A 68 2.02 1.01 2.70
C SER A 68 1.85 1.35 1.21
N PHE A 69 1.22 0.46 0.47
CA PHE A 69 0.84 0.70 -0.93
C PHE A 69 -0.47 1.46 -0.96
N LYS A 70 -0.47 2.70 -1.44
CA LYS A 70 -1.66 3.54 -1.57
C LYS A 70 -2.17 3.51 -3.01
N ILE A 71 -3.42 3.07 -3.17
CA ILE A 71 -4.14 3.03 -4.45
C ILE A 71 -5.24 4.10 -4.38
N SER A 72 -5.14 5.13 -5.21
CA SER A 72 -6.19 6.17 -5.28
C SER A 72 -7.42 5.63 -5.98
N CYS A 73 -8.60 5.97 -5.48
CA CYS A 73 -9.88 5.53 -6.04
C CYS A 73 -10.72 6.75 -6.46
N PRO A 74 -11.58 6.60 -7.48
CA PRO A 74 -12.46 7.68 -7.92
C PRO A 74 -13.45 8.14 -6.84
N ASP A 75 -13.95 7.20 -6.04
CA ASP A 75 -14.91 7.46 -4.96
C ASP A 75 -14.83 6.42 -3.83
N ASP A 76 -15.59 6.66 -2.75
CA ASP A 76 -15.61 5.82 -1.54
C ASP A 76 -16.15 4.42 -1.80
N LYS A 77 -17.06 4.26 -2.76
CA LYS A 77 -17.68 2.98 -3.08
C LYS A 77 -16.70 2.09 -3.84
N GLU A 78 -16.00 2.66 -4.82
CA GLU A 78 -14.92 1.98 -5.55
C GLU A 78 -13.76 1.61 -4.61
N ALA A 79 -13.42 2.47 -3.64
CA ALA A 79 -12.46 2.12 -2.60
C ALA A 79 -12.92 0.89 -1.78
N GLY A 80 -14.19 0.83 -1.39
CA GLY A 80 -14.77 -0.32 -0.70
C GLY A 80 -14.72 -1.60 -1.55
N ASN A 81 -15.13 -1.52 -2.82
CA ASN A 81 -15.12 -2.65 -3.76
C ASN A 81 -13.72 -3.21 -3.97
N LEU A 82 -12.74 -2.34 -4.22
CA LEU A 82 -11.35 -2.72 -4.42
C LEU A 82 -10.76 -3.35 -3.15
N ALA A 83 -11.04 -2.78 -1.98
CA ALA A 83 -10.57 -3.33 -0.71
C ALA A 83 -11.08 -4.77 -0.48
N MET A 84 -12.35 -5.04 -0.79
CA MET A 84 -12.91 -6.39 -0.69
C MET A 84 -12.23 -7.38 -1.63
N GLN A 85 -11.92 -6.97 -2.87
CA GLN A 85 -11.23 -7.83 -3.84
C GLN A 85 -9.81 -8.13 -3.37
N LEU A 86 -9.04 -7.11 -3.00
CA LEU A 86 -7.68 -7.26 -2.49
C LEU A 86 -7.63 -8.14 -1.24
N GLN A 87 -8.58 -7.95 -0.32
CA GLN A 87 -8.66 -8.76 0.89
C GLN A 87 -8.90 -10.24 0.57
N LYS A 88 -9.73 -10.56 -0.44
CA LYS A 88 -9.93 -11.95 -0.89
C LYS A 88 -8.65 -12.55 -1.43
N GLU A 89 -7.89 -11.84 -2.25
CA GLU A 89 -6.62 -12.34 -2.79
C GLU A 89 -5.62 -12.64 -1.67
N ILE A 90 -5.48 -11.74 -0.69
CA ILE A 90 -4.61 -11.94 0.48
C ILE A 90 -5.05 -13.17 1.30
N ILE A 91 -6.34 -13.29 1.62
CA ILE A 91 -6.86 -14.44 2.38
C ILE A 91 -6.60 -15.76 1.64
N ASN A 92 -6.75 -15.76 0.32
CA ASN A 92 -6.51 -16.91 -0.54
C ASN A 92 -5.02 -17.14 -0.83
N LYS A 93 -4.11 -16.35 -0.23
CA LYS A 93 -2.65 -16.41 -0.45
C LYS A 93 -2.26 -16.28 -1.93
N ARG A 94 -3.03 -15.50 -2.68
CA ARG A 94 -2.76 -15.21 -4.10
C ARG A 94 -1.94 -13.94 -4.20
N PRO A 95 -0.82 -13.95 -4.96
CA PRO A 95 0.00 -12.75 -5.13
C PRO A 95 -0.77 -11.61 -5.80
N ILE A 96 -0.66 -10.41 -5.25
CA ILE A 96 -1.15 -9.18 -5.86
C ILE A 96 0.04 -8.48 -6.52
N TYR A 97 -0.07 -8.21 -7.82
CA TYR A 97 0.99 -7.56 -8.58
C TYR A 97 0.68 -6.07 -8.76
N LEU A 98 1.58 -5.21 -8.30
CA LEU A 98 1.43 -3.76 -8.34
C LEU A 98 2.48 -3.14 -9.24
N GLU A 99 2.09 -2.17 -10.06
CA GLU A 99 3.01 -1.21 -10.66
C GLU A 99 2.90 0.09 -9.88
N ALA A 100 4.02 0.56 -9.34
CA ALA A 100 4.02 1.68 -8.41
C ALA A 100 5.32 2.49 -8.46
N ASP A 101 5.31 3.64 -7.81
CA ASP A 101 6.47 4.53 -7.70
C ASP A 101 7.51 4.00 -6.69
N LEU A 102 8.62 4.72 -6.52
CA LEU A 102 9.58 4.49 -5.45
C LEU A 102 8.95 4.71 -4.05
N PRO A 103 9.37 3.94 -3.02
CA PRO A 103 8.90 4.16 -1.66
C PRO A 103 9.37 5.52 -1.11
N VAL A 104 8.44 6.29 -0.55
CA VAL A 104 8.72 7.56 0.11
C VAL A 104 8.60 7.38 1.62
N ARG A 105 9.64 7.79 2.35
CA ARG A 105 9.64 7.74 3.81
C ARG A 105 8.71 8.82 4.39
N ARG A 106 7.88 8.43 5.35
CA ARG A 106 6.97 9.31 6.09
C ARG A 106 7.57 9.74 7.42
N ASN A 107 6.98 10.78 8.02
CA ASN A 107 7.42 11.35 9.29
C ASN A 107 7.30 10.35 10.46
N ASP A 108 6.39 9.38 10.37
CA ASP A 108 6.22 8.30 11.35
C ASP A 108 7.23 7.15 11.17
N GLY A 109 8.18 7.30 10.25
CA GLY A 109 9.19 6.28 9.94
C GLY A 109 8.72 5.19 8.97
N SER A 110 7.42 5.13 8.65
CA SER A 110 6.88 4.18 7.66
C SER A 110 7.26 4.58 6.23
N PHE A 111 7.16 3.64 5.29
CA PHE A 111 7.31 3.92 3.87
C PHE A 111 5.95 3.82 3.17
N GLU A 112 5.63 4.81 2.32
CA GLU A 112 4.47 4.76 1.43
C GLU A 112 4.90 4.64 -0.03
N VAL A 113 4.17 3.82 -0.77
CA VAL A 113 4.34 3.61 -2.20
C VAL A 113 3.05 4.03 -2.90
N SER A 114 3.12 4.96 -3.85
CA SER A 114 1.96 5.33 -4.66
C SER A 114 1.78 4.33 -5.81
N VAL A 115 0.66 3.62 -5.81
CA VAL A 115 0.36 2.60 -6.83
C VAL A 115 -0.23 3.28 -8.06
N VAL A 116 0.35 2.98 -9.21
CA VAL A 116 -0.09 3.44 -10.52
C VAL A 116 -1.14 2.47 -11.08
N ASN A 117 -0.91 1.17 -10.93
CA ASN A 117 -1.79 0.14 -11.47
C ASN A 117 -1.75 -1.15 -10.63
N VAL A 118 -2.88 -1.85 -10.56
CA VAL A 118 -2.98 -3.18 -9.94
C VAL A 118 -3.27 -4.20 -11.03
N LYS A 119 -2.34 -5.10 -11.27
CA LYS A 119 -2.48 -6.15 -12.28
C LYS A 119 -3.38 -7.26 -11.76
N ASN A 120 -4.08 -7.92 -12.69
CA ASN A 120 -4.85 -9.15 -12.48
C ASN A 120 -6.10 -9.05 -11.57
N LEU A 121 -6.56 -7.85 -11.19
CA LEU A 121 -7.84 -7.68 -10.46
C LEU A 121 -9.08 -7.57 -11.37
N SER A 122 -8.97 -7.94 -12.64
CA SER A 122 -10.06 -7.87 -13.59
C SER A 122 -10.60 -9.26 -13.95
N GLU A 123 -11.59 -9.73 -13.20
CA GLU A 123 -12.76 -10.35 -13.83
C GLU A 123 -13.88 -9.31 -13.83
N LYS A 124 -13.84 -8.34 -14.77
CA LYS A 124 -15.09 -7.76 -15.23
C LYS A 124 -15.85 -8.89 -15.92
N LYS A 125 -16.68 -9.62 -15.17
CA LYS A 125 -17.81 -10.33 -15.77
C LYS A 125 -18.74 -9.26 -16.34
N SER A 126 -18.45 -8.84 -17.57
CA SER A 126 -19.47 -8.32 -18.46
C SER A 126 -20.52 -9.41 -18.57
N ILE A 127 -21.59 -9.30 -17.79
CA ILE A 127 -22.83 -10.01 -18.07
C ILE A 127 -23.36 -9.34 -19.34
N SER A 128 -22.93 -9.87 -20.48
CA SER A 128 -23.52 -9.59 -21.77
C SER A 128 -24.62 -10.61 -22.03
N LYS A 129 -25.81 -10.06 -22.30
CA LYS A 129 -27.09 -10.66 -22.67
C LYS A 129 -28.01 -11.03 -21.51
#